data_AF-A0A1C6T717-F1
#
_entry.id   AF-A0A1C6T717-F1
#
_cell.length_a   1.000
_cell.length_b   1.000
_cell.length_c   1.000
_cell.angle_alpha   90.00
_cell.angle_beta   90.00
_cell.angle_gamma   90.00
#
_symmetry.space_group_name_H-M   'P 1'
#
loop_
_entity.id
_entity.type
_entity.pdbx_description
1 polymer ?
#
loop_
_entity_poly.entity_id
_entity_poly.type
_entity_poly.pdbx_seq_one_letter_code
_entity_poly.pdbx_strand_id
1 'polypeptide(L)'
;MPLTPADVHNVAFKKPPIGKRGYDEEEVDAFLDEVERELARLIEENNELRAQVERGGRGGAPAGPGGDARLAAELNDVKAQLDRVQRDKAAADQAARAMQAELEQVRAQGGPTVSGDGEQQALRVLMMAQRTADDHVSDARREADQLLSEARSKAEEVTREARAKADALERDARQRHQEAMGGLDAKRTALQKHIEELKQFEREYRTRLKAYLESQLRDLDGRGQGLEAEVNRAEGNRSGGGSNGLATAGSYGGGRSGSLESGR
;
A
#
# COMPACT_ATOMS: atom_id res chain seq x y z
N MET A 1 -20.61 18.49 -10.48
CA MET A 1 -19.77 19.05 -9.41
C MET A 1 -20.69 19.37 -8.25
N PRO A 2 -20.64 18.66 -7.12
CA PRO A 2 -21.51 18.98 -6.00
C PRO A 2 -20.75 19.88 -5.02
N LEU A 3 -21.36 21.01 -4.67
CA LEU A 3 -21.14 21.93 -3.54
C LEU A 3 -19.77 21.87 -2.83
N THR A 4 -19.04 22.99 -2.86
CA THR A 4 -17.85 23.23 -2.02
C THR A 4 -18.24 23.84 -0.67
N PRO A 5 -17.39 23.75 0.37
CA PRO A 5 -17.62 24.45 1.65
C PRO A 5 -17.83 25.96 1.46
N ALA A 6 -17.09 26.57 0.53
CA ALA A 6 -17.27 27.96 0.15
C ALA A 6 -18.64 28.23 -0.51
N ASP A 7 -19.22 27.27 -1.22
CA ASP A 7 -20.56 27.41 -1.78
C ASP A 7 -21.63 27.41 -0.68
N VAL A 8 -21.45 26.61 0.39
CA VAL A 8 -22.33 26.55 1.57
C VAL A 8 -22.28 27.87 2.35
N HIS A 9 -21.07 28.42 2.55
CA HIS A 9 -20.87 29.70 3.23
C HIS A 9 -21.49 30.89 2.48
N ASN A 10 -21.54 30.82 1.15
CA ASN A 10 -22.08 31.90 0.30
C ASN A 10 -23.57 31.73 -0.04
N VAL A 11 -24.27 30.75 0.55
CA VAL A 11 -25.71 30.58 0.30
C VAL A 11 -26.49 31.70 0.99
N ALA A 12 -27.22 32.48 0.21
CA ALA A 12 -28.16 33.47 0.71
C ALA A 12 -29.61 32.98 0.55
N PHE A 13 -30.34 32.86 1.65
CA PHE A 13 -31.78 32.54 1.63
C PHE A 13 -32.64 33.81 1.51
N LYS A 14 -33.73 33.73 0.74
CA LYS A 14 -34.70 34.84 0.62
C LYS A 14 -35.57 34.90 1.86
N LYS A 15 -35.82 36.11 2.40
CA LYS A 15 -36.74 36.30 3.52
C LYS A 15 -38.16 35.81 3.15
N PRO A 16 -38.87 35.15 4.08
CA PRO A 16 -40.24 34.69 3.84
C PRO A 16 -41.16 35.87 3.43
N PRO A 17 -42.10 35.65 2.51
CA PRO A 17 -43.09 36.67 2.17
C PRO A 17 -43.94 37.03 3.40
N ILE A 18 -44.30 38.31 3.50
CA ILE A 18 -45.00 38.91 4.66
C ILE A 18 -46.19 38.05 5.08
N GLY A 19 -46.21 37.64 6.35
CA GLY A 19 -47.27 36.82 6.94
C GLY A 19 -47.00 35.31 6.99
N LYS A 20 -45.87 34.82 6.45
CA LYS A 20 -45.43 33.42 6.63
C LYS A 20 -44.25 33.35 7.61
N ARG A 21 -44.28 32.35 8.50
CA ARG A 21 -43.15 32.03 9.38
C ARG A 21 -42.03 31.38 8.58
N GLY A 22 -40.81 31.86 8.74
CA GLY A 22 -39.59 31.25 8.22
C GLY A 22 -38.89 30.41 9.28
N TYR A 23 -37.78 29.80 8.89
CA TYR A 23 -36.81 29.26 9.83
C TYR A 23 -36.13 30.39 10.59
N ASP A 24 -35.65 30.09 11.80
CA ASP A 24 -34.84 31.02 12.57
C ASP A 24 -33.49 31.22 11.87
N GLU A 25 -33.09 32.47 11.65
CA GLU A 25 -31.84 32.80 10.94
C GLU A 25 -30.62 32.28 11.75
N GLU A 26 -30.66 32.35 13.08
CA GLU A 26 -29.55 31.91 13.95
C GLU A 26 -29.39 30.39 13.97
N GLU A 27 -30.51 29.63 13.98
CA GLU A 27 -30.47 28.16 13.92
C GLU A 27 -30.01 27.66 12.53
N VAL A 28 -30.41 28.36 11.47
CA VAL A 28 -29.98 28.04 10.10
C VAL A 28 -28.49 28.32 9.93
N ASP A 29 -27.99 29.45 10.40
CA ASP A 29 -26.57 29.79 10.32
C ASP A 29 -25.71 28.80 11.12
N ALA A 30 -26.12 28.42 12.34
CA ALA A 30 -25.42 27.42 13.15
C ALA A 30 -25.37 26.03 12.48
N PHE A 31 -26.44 25.64 11.78
CA PHE A 31 -26.49 24.40 11.02
C PHE A 31 -25.58 24.44 9.77
N LEU A 32 -25.53 25.58 9.06
CA LEU A 32 -24.62 25.76 7.93
C LEU A 32 -23.15 25.69 8.35
N ASP A 33 -22.79 26.22 9.52
CA ASP A 33 -21.43 26.11 10.08
C ASP A 33 -21.05 24.65 10.42
N GLU A 34 -22.00 23.82 10.82
CA GLU A 34 -21.78 22.38 11.04
C GLU A 34 -21.61 21.63 9.72
N VAL A 35 -22.47 21.95 8.73
CA VAL A 35 -22.39 21.37 7.38
C VAL A 35 -21.09 21.77 6.67
N GLU A 36 -20.63 23.01 6.81
CA GLU A 36 -19.36 23.47 6.24
C GLU A 36 -18.18 22.69 6.80
N ARG A 37 -18.13 22.50 8.12
CA ARG A 37 -17.07 21.74 8.79
C ARG A 37 -17.04 20.27 8.39
N GLU A 38 -18.19 19.60 8.38
CA GLU A 38 -18.26 18.20 7.96
C GLU A 38 -17.96 18.03 6.46
N LEU A 39 -18.39 18.97 5.61
CA LEU A 39 -18.06 18.94 4.19
C LEU A 39 -16.56 19.13 3.95
N ALA A 40 -15.91 20.04 4.67
CA ALA A 40 -14.46 20.23 4.61
C ALA A 40 -13.72 18.96 5.06
N ARG A 41 -14.14 18.36 6.18
CA ARG A 41 -13.60 17.09 6.69
C ARG A 41 -13.75 15.95 5.69
N LEU A 42 -14.95 15.78 5.12
CA LEU A 42 -15.23 14.74 4.13
C LEU A 42 -14.39 14.92 2.87
N ILE A 43 -14.15 16.16 2.43
CA ILE A 43 -13.30 16.45 1.28
C ILE A 43 -11.84 16.13 1.60
N GLU A 44 -11.34 16.50 2.77
CA GLU A 44 -9.99 16.18 3.21
C GLU A 44 -9.77 14.67 3.34
N GLU A 45 -10.70 13.96 3.98
CA GLU A 45 -10.68 12.50 4.10
C GLU A 45 -10.79 11.83 2.72
N ASN A 46 -11.62 12.34 1.80
CA ASN A 46 -11.68 11.80 0.43
C ASN A 46 -10.36 12.03 -0.31
N ASN A 47 -9.72 13.18 -0.12
CA ASN A 47 -8.43 13.49 -0.72
C ASN A 47 -7.31 12.62 -0.14
N GLU A 48 -7.31 12.38 1.18
CA GLU A 48 -6.38 11.46 1.85
C GLU A 48 -6.58 10.02 1.39
N LEU A 49 -7.83 9.54 1.33
CA LEU A 49 -8.15 8.19 0.85
C LEU A 49 -7.75 8.02 -0.63
N ARG A 50 -8.01 9.03 -1.48
CA ARG A 50 -7.52 9.03 -2.87
C ARG A 50 -6.00 9.00 -2.93
N ALA A 51 -5.31 9.81 -2.12
CA ALA A 51 -3.86 9.81 -2.05
C ALA A 51 -3.30 8.49 -1.51
N GLN A 52 -3.99 7.82 -0.58
CA GLN A 52 -3.64 6.49 -0.07
C GLN A 52 -3.86 5.41 -1.12
N VAL A 53 -4.92 5.49 -1.93
CA VAL A 53 -5.14 4.59 -3.07
C VAL A 53 -4.07 4.78 -4.13
N GLU A 54 -3.69 6.02 -4.45
CA GLU A 54 -2.58 6.30 -5.39
C GLU A 54 -1.23 5.84 -4.84
N ARG A 55 -0.99 6.01 -3.53
CA ARG A 55 0.27 5.61 -2.88
C ARG A 55 0.35 4.10 -2.66
N GLY A 56 -0.77 3.46 -2.34
CA GLY A 56 -0.93 2.00 -2.26
C GLY A 56 -0.84 1.33 -3.63
N GLY A 57 -1.40 1.98 -4.67
CA GLY A 57 -1.23 1.58 -6.07
C GLY A 57 0.20 1.75 -6.59
N ARG A 58 1.03 2.58 -5.95
CA ARG A 58 2.47 2.75 -6.25
C ARG A 58 3.40 1.91 -5.36
N GLY A 59 2.92 1.40 -4.23
CA GLY A 59 3.70 0.67 -3.22
C GLY A 59 3.58 -0.86 -3.29
N GLY A 60 2.59 -1.38 -4.01
CA GLY A 60 2.54 -2.80 -4.41
C GLY A 60 3.46 -3.04 -5.60
N ALA A 61 4.16 -4.18 -5.62
CA ALA A 61 5.02 -4.64 -6.72
C ALA A 61 4.38 -4.41 -8.11
N PRO A 62 5.16 -4.17 -9.18
CA PRO A 62 4.66 -3.66 -10.45
C PRO A 62 3.75 -4.69 -11.14
N ALA A 63 2.45 -4.63 -10.88
CA ALA A 63 1.46 -5.00 -11.88
C ALA A 63 1.57 -3.94 -12.98
N GLY A 64 1.97 -4.36 -14.18
CA GLY A 64 2.40 -3.45 -15.23
C GLY A 64 1.36 -2.36 -15.55
N PRO A 65 1.79 -1.14 -15.90
CA PRO A 65 0.93 0.04 -16.12
C PRO A 65 -0.12 -0.12 -17.24
N GLY A 66 -0.15 -1.27 -17.92
CA GLY A 66 -1.15 -1.59 -18.92
C GLY A 66 -2.42 -2.26 -18.36
N GLY A 67 -2.39 -2.91 -17.20
CA GLY A 67 -3.55 -3.68 -16.69
C GLY A 67 -4.67 -2.77 -16.19
N ASP A 68 -4.36 -1.93 -15.22
CA ASP A 68 -5.35 -1.05 -14.57
C ASP A 68 -5.81 0.08 -15.50
N ALA A 69 -4.91 0.60 -16.35
CA ALA A 69 -5.27 1.59 -17.36
C ALA A 69 -6.17 1.01 -18.46
N ARG A 70 -5.98 -0.27 -18.84
CA ARG A 70 -6.87 -0.95 -19.80
C ARG A 70 -8.21 -1.27 -19.19
N LEU A 71 -8.26 -1.78 -17.95
CA LEU A 71 -9.54 -2.02 -17.26
C LEU A 71 -10.32 -0.72 -17.05
N ALA A 72 -9.65 0.39 -16.71
CA ALA A 72 -10.28 1.69 -16.58
C ALA A 72 -10.80 2.24 -17.93
N ALA A 73 -10.05 2.03 -19.01
CA ALA A 73 -10.48 2.39 -20.37
C ALA A 73 -11.68 1.55 -20.83
N GLU A 74 -11.65 0.23 -20.61
CA GLU A 74 -12.77 -0.68 -20.92
C GLU A 74 -14.03 -0.33 -20.12
N LEU A 75 -13.90 0.00 -18.84
CA LEU A 75 -15.04 0.46 -18.01
C LEU A 75 -15.67 1.75 -18.55
N ASN A 76 -14.85 2.70 -19.01
CA ASN A 76 -15.33 3.94 -19.59
C ASN A 76 -16.03 3.71 -20.93
N ASP A 77 -15.51 2.81 -21.77
CA ASP A 77 -16.13 2.44 -23.04
C ASP A 77 -17.47 1.71 -22.83
N VAL A 78 -17.53 0.74 -21.91
CA VAL A 78 -18.79 0.03 -21.57
C VAL A 78 -19.83 1.01 -21.03
N LYS A 79 -19.42 1.97 -20.20
CA LYS A 79 -20.31 3.02 -19.69
C LYS A 79 -20.82 3.92 -20.81
N ALA A 80 -19.96 4.33 -21.73
CA ALA A 80 -20.34 5.11 -22.90
C ALA A 80 -21.28 4.35 -23.84
N GLN A 81 -21.11 3.03 -23.99
CA GLN A 81 -22.02 2.17 -24.74
C GLN A 81 -23.39 2.07 -24.07
N LEU A 82 -23.44 1.90 -22.75
CA LEU A 82 -24.69 1.86 -21.99
C LEU A 82 -25.47 3.17 -22.13
N ASP A 83 -24.80 4.32 -22.04
CA ASP A 83 -25.43 5.63 -22.20
C ASP A 83 -25.95 5.88 -23.62
N ARG A 84 -25.35 5.26 -24.64
CA ARG A 84 -25.85 5.30 -26.03
C ARG A 84 -27.10 4.43 -26.17
N VAL A 85 -27.05 3.18 -25.71
CA VAL A 85 -28.18 2.25 -25.75
C VAL A 85 -29.38 2.81 -24.98
N GLN A 86 -29.17 3.44 -23.83
CA GLN A 86 -30.24 4.09 -23.07
C GLN A 86 -30.87 5.26 -23.81
N ARG A 87 -30.07 6.07 -24.52
CA ARG A 87 -30.58 7.17 -25.35
C ARG A 87 -31.37 6.67 -26.56
N ASP A 88 -30.88 5.63 -27.21
CA ASP A 88 -31.55 5.03 -28.37
C ASP A 88 -32.88 4.39 -27.96
N LYS A 89 -32.92 3.68 -26.83
CA LYS A 89 -34.16 3.16 -26.24
C LYS A 89 -35.14 4.28 -25.90
N ALA A 90 -34.68 5.36 -25.26
CA ALA A 90 -35.54 6.49 -24.93
C ALA A 90 -36.10 7.20 -26.17
N ALA A 91 -35.30 7.30 -27.25
CA ALA A 91 -35.75 7.85 -28.52
C ALA A 91 -36.78 6.95 -29.22
N ALA A 92 -36.56 5.63 -29.20
CA ALA A 92 -37.51 4.65 -29.74
C ALA A 92 -38.84 4.68 -28.97
N ASP A 93 -38.79 4.75 -27.62
CA ASP A 93 -39.98 4.86 -26.78
C ASP A 93 -40.76 6.16 -27.06
N GLN A 94 -40.07 7.27 -27.30
CA GLN A 94 -40.70 8.54 -27.69
C GLN A 94 -41.33 8.48 -29.09
N ALA A 95 -40.67 7.86 -30.06
CA ALA A 95 -41.20 7.69 -31.41
C ALA A 95 -42.44 6.78 -31.43
N ALA A 96 -42.44 5.70 -30.64
CA ALA A 96 -43.60 4.83 -30.48
C ALA A 96 -44.79 5.57 -29.86
N ARG A 97 -44.56 6.39 -28.83
CA ARG A 97 -45.61 7.22 -28.20
C ARG A 97 -46.15 8.28 -29.16
N ALA A 98 -45.30 8.90 -29.99
CA ALA A 98 -45.74 9.87 -30.99
C ALA A 98 -46.63 9.22 -32.06
N MET A 99 -46.25 8.06 -32.59
CA MET A 99 -47.09 7.30 -33.54
C MET A 99 -48.42 6.86 -32.93
N GLN A 100 -48.43 6.45 -31.65
CA GLN A 100 -49.68 6.10 -30.96
C GLN A 100 -50.62 7.31 -30.83
N ALA A 101 -50.10 8.49 -30.50
CA ALA A 101 -50.89 9.72 -30.40
C ALA A 101 -51.45 10.17 -31.77
N GLU A 102 -50.68 9.98 -32.85
CA GLU A 102 -51.13 10.27 -34.21
C GLU A 102 -52.26 9.32 -34.66
N LEU A 103 -52.14 8.03 -34.36
CA LEU A 103 -53.20 7.04 -34.62
C LEU A 103 -54.48 7.32 -33.82
N GLU A 104 -54.37 7.79 -32.57
CA GLU A 104 -55.52 8.22 -31.77
C GLU A 104 -56.19 9.49 -32.33
N GLN A 105 -55.42 10.45 -32.84
CA GLN A 105 -55.98 11.64 -33.50
C GLN A 105 -56.69 11.30 -34.81
N VAL A 106 -56.12 10.42 -35.64
CA VAL A 106 -56.78 9.96 -36.87
C VAL A 106 -58.07 9.20 -36.53
N ARG A 107 -58.07 8.39 -35.47
CA ARG A 107 -59.26 7.71 -34.96
C ARG A 107 -60.33 8.69 -34.42
N ALA A 108 -59.91 9.81 -33.82
CA ALA A 108 -60.81 10.83 -33.30
C ALA A 108 -61.37 11.77 -34.38
N GLN A 109 -60.67 11.96 -35.50
CA GLN A 109 -61.04 12.93 -36.55
C GLN A 109 -61.74 12.31 -37.77
N GLY A 110 -61.77 10.98 -37.95
CA GLY A 110 -62.48 10.37 -39.07
C GLY A 110 -62.80 8.90 -38.86
N GLY A 111 -64.05 8.59 -38.52
CA GLY A 111 -64.61 7.26 -38.71
C GLY A 111 -65.01 7.09 -40.18
N PRO A 112 -64.41 6.17 -40.95
CA PRO A 112 -64.88 5.92 -42.30
C PRO A 112 -66.12 5.01 -42.23
N THR A 113 -67.18 5.39 -42.94
CA THR A 113 -68.19 4.46 -43.42
C THR A 113 -67.50 3.53 -44.42
N VAL A 114 -67.08 2.36 -43.97
CA VAL A 114 -66.40 1.38 -44.81
C VAL A 114 -67.42 0.35 -45.26
N SER A 115 -67.68 0.31 -46.57
CA SER A 115 -68.39 -0.79 -47.22
C SER A 115 -67.65 -2.12 -46.93
N GLY A 116 -68.37 -3.21 -46.66
CA GLY A 116 -67.89 -4.44 -46.00
C GLY A 116 -66.62 -5.14 -46.50
N ASP A 117 -66.05 -4.77 -47.66
CA ASP A 117 -64.74 -5.25 -48.12
C ASP A 117 -63.56 -4.53 -47.43
N GLY A 118 -63.72 -3.25 -47.07
CA GLY A 118 -62.65 -2.50 -46.39
C GLY A 118 -62.54 -2.83 -44.90
N GLU A 119 -63.61 -3.30 -44.24
CA GLU A 119 -63.55 -3.82 -42.87
C GLU A 119 -62.67 -5.08 -42.81
N GLN A 120 -62.80 -5.97 -43.79
CA GLN A 120 -61.97 -7.17 -43.88
C GLN A 120 -60.51 -6.84 -44.18
N GLN A 121 -60.24 -5.83 -45.03
CA GLN A 121 -58.88 -5.34 -45.26
C GLN A 121 -58.28 -4.66 -44.03
N ALA A 122 -59.05 -3.83 -43.32
CA ALA A 122 -58.60 -3.18 -42.09
C ALA A 122 -58.30 -4.18 -40.96
N LEU A 123 -59.13 -5.22 -40.80
CA LEU A 123 -58.88 -6.33 -39.88
C LEU A 123 -57.60 -7.12 -40.23
N ARG A 124 -57.33 -7.31 -41.52
CA ARG A 124 -56.13 -8.01 -41.99
C ARG A 124 -54.86 -7.20 -41.73
N VAL A 125 -54.92 -5.88 -41.94
CA VAL A 125 -53.82 -4.96 -41.64
C VAL A 125 -53.60 -4.87 -40.12
N LEU A 126 -54.66 -4.80 -39.31
CA LEU A 126 -54.54 -4.83 -37.85
C LEU A 126 -53.94 -6.15 -37.34
N MET A 127 -54.37 -7.30 -37.85
CA MET A 127 -53.75 -8.59 -37.50
C MET A 127 -52.29 -8.67 -37.91
N MET A 128 -51.92 -8.13 -39.08
CA MET A 128 -50.53 -8.10 -39.53
C MET A 128 -49.70 -7.16 -38.65
N ALA A 129 -50.21 -5.97 -38.31
CA ALA A 129 -49.55 -5.03 -37.42
C ALA A 129 -49.41 -5.59 -35.99
N GLN A 130 -50.46 -6.22 -35.44
CA GLN A 130 -50.44 -6.89 -34.14
C GLN A 130 -49.38 -7.99 -34.12
N ARG A 131 -49.36 -8.84 -35.15
CA ARG A 131 -48.38 -9.92 -35.29
C ARG A 131 -46.95 -9.38 -35.39
N THR A 132 -46.73 -8.35 -36.20
CA THR A 132 -45.41 -7.72 -36.34
C THR A 132 -44.97 -7.06 -35.03
N ALA A 133 -45.88 -6.44 -34.27
CA ALA A 133 -45.56 -5.91 -32.95
C ALA A 133 -45.20 -7.02 -31.96
N ASP A 134 -45.94 -8.13 -31.95
CA ASP A 134 -45.66 -9.29 -31.09
C ASP A 134 -44.31 -9.94 -31.47
N ASP A 135 -44.02 -10.07 -32.76
CA ASP A 135 -42.75 -10.59 -33.26
C ASP A 135 -41.58 -9.71 -32.80
N HIS A 136 -41.68 -8.39 -32.97
CA HIS A 136 -40.65 -7.44 -32.49
C HIS A 136 -40.46 -7.45 -30.97
N VAL A 137 -41.55 -7.56 -30.19
CA VAL A 137 -41.44 -7.69 -28.73
C VAL A 137 -40.76 -9.00 -28.35
N SER A 138 -41.04 -10.09 -29.07
CA SER A 138 -40.40 -11.38 -28.82
C SER A 138 -38.91 -11.38 -29.16
N ASP A 139 -38.52 -10.73 -30.26
CA ASP A 139 -37.12 -10.62 -30.68
C ASP A 139 -36.33 -9.71 -29.73
N ALA A 140 -36.89 -8.56 -29.36
CA ALA A 140 -36.28 -7.66 -28.36
C ALA A 140 -36.10 -8.35 -27.00
N ARG A 141 -37.04 -9.22 -26.59
CA ARG A 141 -36.89 -10.02 -25.36
C ARG A 141 -35.75 -11.03 -25.48
N ARG A 142 -35.65 -11.75 -26.60
CA ARG A 142 -34.57 -12.71 -26.83
C ARG A 142 -33.19 -12.05 -26.84
N GLU A 143 -33.07 -10.91 -27.51
CA GLU A 143 -31.82 -10.12 -27.53
C GLU A 143 -31.45 -9.61 -26.13
N ALA A 144 -32.42 -9.12 -25.36
CA ALA A 144 -32.19 -8.69 -23.98
C ALA A 144 -31.73 -9.85 -23.08
N ASP A 145 -32.36 -11.03 -23.21
CA ASP A 145 -31.98 -12.21 -22.45
C ASP A 145 -30.58 -12.71 -22.82
N GLN A 146 -30.22 -12.65 -24.11
CA GLN A 146 -28.86 -12.96 -24.57
C GLN A 146 -27.83 -11.99 -24.00
N LEU A 147 -28.07 -10.68 -24.11
CA LEU A 147 -27.19 -9.65 -23.54
C LEU A 147 -27.02 -9.79 -22.02
N LEU A 148 -28.10 -10.08 -21.30
CA LEU A 148 -28.04 -10.32 -19.85
C LEU A 148 -27.20 -11.56 -19.51
N SER A 149 -27.31 -12.63 -20.29
CA SER A 149 -26.52 -13.85 -20.11
C SER A 149 -25.02 -13.60 -20.36
N GLU A 150 -24.70 -12.88 -21.43
CA GLU A 150 -23.32 -12.49 -21.76
C GLU A 150 -22.72 -11.57 -20.72
N ALA A 151 -23.45 -10.53 -20.30
CA ALA A 151 -23.02 -9.60 -19.27
C ALA A 151 -22.78 -10.31 -17.93
N ARG A 152 -23.65 -11.25 -17.56
CA ARG A 152 -23.47 -12.08 -16.36
C ARG A 152 -22.23 -12.96 -16.46
N SER A 153 -22.04 -13.65 -17.59
CA SER A 153 -20.88 -14.51 -17.81
C SER A 153 -19.57 -13.72 -17.72
N LYS A 154 -19.53 -12.53 -18.34
CA LYS A 154 -18.36 -11.65 -18.30
C LYS A 154 -18.11 -11.06 -16.91
N ALA A 155 -19.16 -10.71 -16.17
CA ALA A 155 -19.04 -10.27 -14.78
C ALA A 155 -18.49 -11.39 -13.87
N GLU A 156 -18.94 -12.62 -14.07
CA GLU A 156 -18.41 -13.79 -13.36
C GLU A 156 -16.93 -14.05 -13.68
N GLU A 157 -16.55 -13.95 -14.95
CA GLU A 157 -15.17 -14.10 -15.40
C GLU A 157 -14.25 -13.06 -14.76
N VAL A 158 -14.62 -11.77 -14.83
CA VAL A 158 -13.86 -10.68 -14.19
C VAL A 158 -13.75 -10.90 -12.68
N THR A 159 -14.82 -11.36 -12.04
CA THR A 159 -14.82 -11.66 -10.60
C THR A 159 -13.89 -12.83 -10.28
N ARG A 160 -13.89 -13.89 -11.09
CA ARG A 160 -12.98 -15.04 -10.92
C ARG A 160 -11.53 -14.63 -11.12
N GLU A 161 -11.22 -13.85 -12.14
CA GLU A 161 -9.88 -13.34 -12.38
C GLU A 161 -9.40 -12.43 -11.25
N ALA A 162 -10.24 -11.50 -10.78
CA ALA A 162 -9.90 -10.60 -9.68
C ALA A 162 -9.61 -11.39 -8.39
N ARG A 163 -10.43 -12.40 -8.08
CA ARG A 163 -10.21 -13.31 -6.94
C ARG A 163 -8.91 -14.11 -7.09
N ALA A 164 -8.65 -14.67 -8.26
CA ALA A 164 -7.42 -15.43 -8.52
C ALA A 164 -6.16 -14.55 -8.37
N LYS A 165 -6.22 -13.29 -8.84
CA LYS A 165 -5.15 -12.30 -8.67
C LYS A 165 -4.94 -11.92 -7.21
N ALA A 166 -6.03 -11.70 -6.46
CA ALA A 166 -5.97 -11.40 -5.03
C ALA A 166 -5.32 -12.57 -4.25
N ASP A 167 -5.77 -13.80 -4.49
CA ASP A 167 -5.20 -15.00 -3.85
C ASP A 167 -3.72 -15.20 -4.19
N ALA A 168 -3.32 -14.91 -5.43
CA ALA A 168 -1.92 -14.98 -5.84
C ALA A 168 -1.07 -13.93 -5.11
N LEU A 169 -1.56 -12.70 -4.99
CA LEU A 169 -0.90 -11.62 -4.27
C LEU A 169 -0.76 -11.94 -2.78
N GLU A 170 -1.81 -12.50 -2.15
CA GLU A 170 -1.74 -12.93 -0.75
C GLU A 170 -0.69 -14.02 -0.54
N ARG A 171 -0.60 -15.01 -1.45
CA ARG A 171 0.41 -16.06 -1.36
C ARG A 171 1.83 -15.51 -1.50
N ASP A 172 2.08 -14.64 -2.48
CA ASP A 172 3.38 -13.99 -2.67
C ASP A 172 3.76 -13.12 -1.45
N ALA A 173 2.82 -12.31 -0.94
CA ALA A 173 3.04 -11.50 0.25
C ALA A 173 3.39 -12.35 1.49
N ARG A 174 2.66 -13.45 1.71
CA ARG A 174 2.94 -14.39 2.82
C ARG A 174 4.30 -15.07 2.67
N GLN A 175 4.66 -15.49 1.46
CA GLN A 175 5.96 -16.11 1.18
C GLN A 175 7.11 -15.13 1.47
N ARG A 176 7.04 -13.92 0.92
CA ARG A 176 8.06 -12.88 1.16
C ARG A 176 8.18 -12.53 2.64
N HIS A 177 7.05 -12.48 3.35
CA HIS A 177 7.07 -12.26 4.79
C HIS A 177 7.78 -13.39 5.53
N GLN A 178 7.48 -14.65 5.20
CA GLN A 178 8.15 -15.81 5.81
C GLN A 178 9.65 -15.82 5.51
N GLU A 179 10.07 -15.53 4.28
CA GLU A 179 11.47 -15.46 3.90
C GLU A 179 12.20 -14.32 4.64
N ALA A 180 11.59 -13.14 4.72
CA ALA A 180 12.15 -12.00 5.44
C ALA A 180 12.27 -12.29 6.94
N MET A 181 11.22 -12.85 7.57
CA MET A 181 11.23 -13.22 8.99
C MET A 181 12.25 -14.32 9.27
N GLY A 182 12.30 -15.37 8.46
CA GLY A 182 13.31 -16.43 8.58
C GLY A 182 14.74 -15.90 8.44
N GLY A 183 14.96 -14.96 7.52
CA GLY A 183 16.25 -14.27 7.37
C GLY A 183 16.62 -13.41 8.58
N LEU A 184 15.65 -12.73 9.19
CA LEU A 184 15.85 -11.96 10.42
C LEU A 184 16.17 -12.86 11.62
N ASP A 185 15.46 -13.99 11.76
CA ASP A 185 15.71 -14.96 12.83
C ASP A 185 17.08 -15.62 12.70
N ALA A 186 17.50 -15.95 11.47
CA ALA A 186 18.85 -16.45 11.20
C ALA A 186 19.92 -15.43 11.59
N LYS A 187 19.74 -14.15 11.21
CA LYS A 187 20.65 -13.06 11.60
C LYS A 187 20.67 -12.85 13.11
N ARG A 188 19.51 -12.87 13.77
CA ARG A 188 19.40 -12.75 15.22
C ARG A 188 20.19 -13.85 15.91
N THR A 189 20.02 -15.09 15.48
CA THR A 189 20.71 -16.26 16.04
C THR A 189 22.22 -16.18 15.82
N ALA A 190 22.67 -15.77 14.62
CA ALA A 190 24.09 -15.57 14.33
C ALA A 190 24.71 -14.47 15.20
N LEU A 191 24.03 -13.34 15.38
CA LEU A 191 24.48 -12.25 16.25
C LEU A 191 24.52 -12.69 17.72
N GLN A 192 23.52 -13.45 18.18
CA GLN A 192 23.50 -14.01 19.53
C GLN A 192 24.71 -14.92 19.77
N LYS A 193 25.02 -15.81 18.83
CA LYS A 193 26.21 -16.67 18.90
C LYS A 193 27.50 -15.85 18.93
N HIS A 194 27.60 -14.81 18.10
CA HIS A 194 28.78 -13.96 18.08
C HIS A 194 28.98 -13.18 19.39
N ILE A 195 27.89 -12.73 20.02
CA ILE A 195 27.94 -12.11 21.35
C ILE A 195 28.49 -13.10 22.39
N GLU A 196 28.07 -14.36 22.35
CA GLU A 196 28.58 -15.40 23.26
C GLU A 196 30.06 -15.69 23.03
N GLU A 197 30.49 -15.81 21.77
CA GLU A 197 31.90 -15.98 21.40
C GLU A 197 32.76 -14.80 21.89
N LEU A 198 32.30 -13.57 21.71
CA LEU A 198 33.00 -12.36 22.18
C LEU A 198 33.09 -12.32 23.71
N LYS A 199 32.03 -12.71 24.43
CA LYS A 199 32.05 -12.81 25.90
C LYS A 199 33.03 -13.86 26.39
N GLN A 200 33.08 -15.01 25.72
CA GLN A 200 34.06 -16.06 26.05
C GLN A 200 35.49 -15.56 25.77
N PHE A 201 35.72 -14.96 24.61
CA PHE A 201 37.01 -14.37 24.25
C PHE A 201 37.46 -13.32 25.28
N GLU A 202 36.57 -12.43 25.70
CA GLU A 202 36.86 -11.43 26.74
C GLU A 202 37.27 -12.09 28.06
N ARG A 203 36.52 -13.09 28.52
CA ARG A 203 36.82 -13.80 29.77
C ARG A 203 38.17 -14.51 29.71
N GLU A 204 38.46 -15.18 28.60
CA GLU A 204 39.74 -15.84 28.38
C GLU A 204 40.89 -14.84 28.29
N TYR A 205 40.70 -13.74 27.55
CA TYR A 205 41.69 -12.67 27.42
C TYR A 205 42.02 -12.04 28.77
N ARG A 206 41.01 -11.68 29.57
CA ARG A 206 41.20 -11.16 30.93
C ARG A 206 41.97 -12.14 31.82
N THR A 207 41.64 -13.43 31.74
CA THR A 207 42.33 -14.47 32.53
C THR A 207 43.79 -14.60 32.11
N ARG A 208 44.08 -14.64 30.80
CA ARG A 208 45.45 -14.72 30.26
C ARG A 208 46.25 -13.47 30.59
N LEU A 209 45.65 -12.29 30.47
CA LEU A 209 46.28 -11.01 30.81
C LEU A 209 46.63 -10.95 32.30
N LYS A 210 45.71 -11.37 33.18
CA LYS A 210 45.96 -11.44 34.62
C LYS A 210 47.11 -12.39 34.94
N ALA A 211 47.11 -13.59 34.37
CA ALA A 211 48.18 -14.57 34.57
C ALA A 211 49.55 -14.05 34.06
N TYR A 212 49.57 -13.36 32.92
CA TYR A 212 50.77 -12.74 32.37
C TYR A 212 51.33 -11.65 33.30
N LEU A 213 50.49 -10.73 33.76
CA LEU A 213 50.89 -9.67 34.69
C LEU A 213 51.36 -10.23 36.04
N GLU A 214 50.69 -11.24 36.59
CA GLU A 214 51.13 -11.93 37.82
C GLU A 214 52.47 -12.64 37.63
N SER A 215 52.73 -13.22 36.46
CA SER A 215 54.03 -13.80 36.13
C SER A 215 55.12 -12.72 36.06
N GLN A 216 54.86 -11.60 35.39
CA GLN A 216 55.81 -10.48 35.30
C GLN A 216 56.13 -9.89 36.68
N LEU A 217 55.13 -9.75 37.55
CA LEU A 217 55.33 -9.28 38.92
C LEU A 217 56.20 -10.26 39.72
N ARG A 218 55.91 -11.57 39.66
CA ARG A 218 56.74 -12.60 40.33
C ARG A 218 58.19 -12.60 39.85
N ASP A 219 58.42 -12.44 38.54
CA ASP A 219 59.77 -12.36 37.99
C ASP A 219 60.52 -11.12 38.48
N LEU A 220 59.84 -9.98 38.63
CA LEU A 220 60.41 -8.75 39.19
C LEU A 220 60.71 -8.89 40.69
N ASP A 221 59.78 -9.45 41.47
CA ASP A 221 59.98 -9.73 42.89
C ASP A 221 61.15 -10.69 43.11
N GLY A 222 61.24 -11.75 42.31
CA GLY A 222 62.36 -12.70 42.35
C GLY A 222 63.70 -12.07 42.01
N ARG A 223 63.75 -11.16 41.02
CA ARG A 223 64.96 -10.37 40.72
C ARG A 223 65.30 -9.42 41.86
N GLY A 224 64.31 -8.77 42.48
CA GLY A 224 64.50 -7.91 43.65
C GLY A 224 65.10 -8.68 44.83
N GLN A 225 64.53 -9.84 45.16
CA GLN A 225 65.05 -10.71 46.23
C GLN A 225 66.46 -11.25 45.93
N GLY A 226 66.75 -11.58 44.68
CA GLY A 226 68.09 -11.97 44.25
C GLY A 226 69.13 -10.86 44.48
N LEU A 227 68.78 -9.62 44.13
CA LEU A 227 69.61 -8.44 44.37
C LEU A 227 69.76 -8.17 45.87
N GLU A 228 68.70 -8.27 46.66
CA GLU A 228 68.76 -8.11 48.12
C GLU A 228 69.63 -9.19 48.78
N ALA A 229 69.54 -10.43 48.33
CA ALA A 229 70.38 -11.52 48.84
C ALA A 229 71.86 -11.34 48.46
N GLU A 230 72.15 -10.81 47.26
CA GLU A 230 73.52 -10.43 46.87
C GLU A 230 74.06 -9.27 47.70
N VAL A 231 73.26 -8.23 47.95
CA VAL A 231 73.63 -7.10 48.80
C VAL A 231 73.91 -7.57 50.23
N ASN A 232 73.01 -8.34 50.83
CA ASN A 232 73.19 -8.90 52.17
C ASN A 232 74.42 -9.81 52.26
N ARG A 233 74.69 -10.62 51.21
CA ARG A 233 75.90 -11.46 51.14
C ARG A 233 77.16 -10.61 50.99
N ALA A 234 77.12 -9.53 50.21
CA ALA A 234 78.24 -8.60 50.07
C ALA A 234 78.50 -7.81 51.36
N GLU A 235 77.47 -7.42 52.11
CA GLU A 235 77.59 -6.76 53.41
C GLU A 235 78.08 -7.70 54.52
N GLY A 236 77.59 -8.95 54.55
CA GLY A 236 78.09 -9.99 55.45
C GLY A 236 79.55 -10.34 55.18
N ASN A 237 79.97 -10.35 53.91
CA ASN A 237 81.36 -10.62 53.52
C ASN A 237 82.29 -9.40 53.78
N ARG A 238 81.77 -8.17 53.75
CA ARG A 238 82.51 -6.95 54.13
C ARG A 238 82.81 -6.86 55.62
N SER A 239 82.07 -7.57 56.47
CA SER A 239 82.36 -7.67 57.91
C SER A 239 83.40 -8.75 58.27
N GLY A 240 83.86 -9.56 57.31
CA GLY A 240 84.74 -10.72 57.54
C GLY A 240 86.04 -10.80 56.73
N GLY A 241 86.37 -9.82 55.89
CA GLY A 241 87.54 -9.93 55.02
C GLY A 241 88.10 -8.58 54.59
N GLY A 242 88.99 -8.02 55.40
CA GLY A 242 89.87 -6.93 55.00
C GLY A 242 91.04 -7.43 54.15
N SER A 243 91.39 -6.64 53.14
CA SER A 243 92.64 -6.59 52.36
C SER A 243 92.89 -7.64 51.26
N ASN A 244 92.78 -7.25 49.99
CA ASN A 244 93.88 -6.81 49.10
C ASN A 244 93.34 -6.60 47.66
N GLY A 245 93.57 -5.45 47.01
CA GLY A 245 94.60 -5.29 45.95
C GLY A 245 94.02 -5.57 44.55
N LEU A 246 93.53 -4.56 43.82
CA LEU A 246 94.22 -3.71 42.83
C LEU A 246 94.30 -4.29 41.39
N ALA A 247 93.64 -3.57 40.48
CA ALA A 247 93.85 -3.38 39.03
C ALA A 247 93.71 -4.54 38.03
N THR A 248 92.85 -4.36 37.00
CA THR A 248 93.26 -4.02 35.62
C THR A 248 92.06 -4.02 34.64
N ALA A 249 92.22 -3.32 33.53
CA ALA A 249 91.23 -2.81 32.59
C ALA A 249 90.91 -3.72 31.38
N GLY A 250 89.81 -3.40 30.71
CA GLY A 250 89.39 -3.81 29.35
C GLY A 250 87.87 -3.64 29.24
N SER A 251 87.28 -2.63 28.56
CA SER A 251 87.20 -2.44 27.10
C SER A 251 86.92 -3.79 26.43
N TYR A 252 85.83 -4.08 25.69
CA TYR A 252 85.29 -3.55 24.42
C TYR A 252 83.81 -4.03 24.37
N GLY A 253 82.79 -3.23 24.01
CA GLY A 253 82.42 -2.92 22.63
C GLY A 253 81.46 -3.97 22.02
N GLY A 254 80.18 -3.63 21.79
CA GLY A 254 79.30 -4.50 20.98
C GLY A 254 77.80 -4.29 21.13
N GLY A 255 77.31 -3.08 20.82
CA GLY A 255 75.88 -2.86 20.58
C GLY A 255 75.40 -3.60 19.32
N ARG A 256 74.19 -4.18 19.38
CA ARG A 256 73.44 -4.56 18.18
C ARG A 256 71.96 -4.25 18.35
N SER A 257 71.63 -3.08 17.85
CA SER A 257 70.30 -2.65 17.40
C SER A 257 69.93 -3.34 16.08
N GLY A 258 68.65 -3.69 15.91
CA GLY A 258 68.09 -4.16 14.63
C GLY A 258 66.58 -4.43 14.70
N SER A 259 65.79 -3.40 14.33
CA SER A 259 64.61 -3.40 13.42
C SER A 259 63.42 -4.35 13.73
N LEU A 260 62.19 -3.91 14.03
CA LEU A 260 61.17 -3.23 13.18
C LEU A 260 60.99 -3.83 11.77
N GLU A 261 59.87 -4.53 11.53
CA GLU A 261 59.01 -4.46 10.32
C GLU A 261 57.73 -5.32 10.58
N SER A 262 56.54 -4.72 10.73
CA SER A 262 55.42 -4.63 9.75
C SER A 262 54.94 -6.01 9.23
N GLY A 263 53.69 -6.44 9.37
CA GLY A 263 52.46 -5.72 9.04
C GLY A 263 51.86 -6.32 7.76
N ARG A 264 50.96 -7.31 7.88
CA ARG A 264 49.78 -7.58 7.04
C ARG A 264 49.00 -8.77 7.58
#